data_AF-A0A943NXM5-F1
#
_entry.id   AF-A0A943NXM5-F1
#
_cell.length_a   1.000
_cell.length_b   1.000
_cell.length_c   1.000
_cell.angle_alpha   90.00
_cell.angle_beta   90.00
_cell.angle_gamma   90.00
#
_symmetry.space_group_name_H-M   'P 1'
#
loop_
_entity.id
_entity.type
_entity.pdbx_description
1 polymer ?
#
loop_
_entity_poly.entity_id
_entity_poly.type
_entity_poly.pdbx_seq_one_letter_code
_entity_poly.pdbx_strand_id
1 'polypeptide(L)'
;MKKVLVRLGAFLVPFMIVVTFVTTFASAATVSPVQITSMSVADDTYTPVNEITTDNLYHITINWESTASTVAEGDYFDITLPDKVQFTALAVRSLRPRRHQRWR
;
A
#
# COMPACT_ATOMS: atom_id res chain seq x y z
N MET A 1 23.44 -38.89 33.80
CA MET A 1 22.13 -38.25 33.56
C MET A 1 22.20 -36.73 33.29
N LYS A 2 23.31 -36.01 33.53
CA LYS A 2 23.42 -34.56 33.22
C LYS A 2 23.60 -34.21 31.73
N LYS A 3 24.20 -35.10 30.93
CA LYS A 3 24.54 -34.84 29.51
C LYS A 3 23.33 -34.86 28.56
N VAL A 4 22.24 -35.51 28.95
CA VAL A 4 20.99 -35.57 28.15
C VAL A 4 20.17 -34.30 28.35
N LEU A 5 20.16 -33.75 29.57
CA LEU A 5 19.43 -32.54 29.91
C LEU A 5 19.97 -31.29 29.18
N VAL A 6 21.30 -31.20 29.02
CA VAL A 6 21.97 -30.12 28.26
C VAL A 6 21.66 -30.20 26.75
N ARG A 7 21.50 -31.42 26.20
CA ARG A 7 21.22 -31.64 24.77
C ARG A 7 19.77 -31.30 24.39
N LEU A 8 18.81 -31.47 25.30
CA LEU A 8 17.44 -30.98 25.09
C LEU A 8 17.36 -29.44 25.14
N GLY A 9 18.09 -28.80 26.07
CA GLY A 9 18.12 -27.34 26.19
C GLY A 9 18.69 -26.64 24.96
N ALA A 10 19.74 -27.20 24.33
CA ALA A 10 20.38 -26.62 23.14
C ALA A 10 19.51 -26.69 21.87
N PHE A 11 18.52 -27.58 21.81
CA PHE A 11 17.59 -27.70 20.67
C PHE A 11 16.33 -26.83 20.85
N LEU A 12 15.87 -26.63 22.09
CA LEU A 12 14.67 -25.83 22.39
C LEU A 12 14.89 -24.32 22.20
N VAL A 13 16.08 -23.80 22.50
CA VAL A 13 16.39 -22.36 22.36
C VAL A 13 16.34 -21.86 20.91
N PRO A 14 17.01 -22.49 19.92
CA PRO A 14 16.91 -22.04 18.53
C PRO A 14 15.51 -22.25 17.95
N PHE A 15 14.78 -23.30 18.37
CA PHE A 15 13.40 -23.51 17.96
C PHE A 15 12.47 -22.39 18.46
N MET A 16 12.60 -21.98 19.72
CA MET A 16 11.84 -20.85 20.27
C MET A 16 12.17 -19.52 19.59
N ILE A 17 13.43 -19.28 19.21
CA ILE A 17 13.84 -18.06 18.47
C ILE A 17 13.28 -18.05 17.04
N VAL A 18 13.22 -19.21 16.38
CA VAL A 18 12.60 -19.31 15.04
C VAL A 18 11.08 -19.14 15.13
N VAL A 19 10.43 -19.67 16.18
CA VAL A 19 8.98 -19.56 16.37
C VAL A 19 8.55 -18.12 16.73
N THR A 20 9.34 -17.36 17.49
CA THR A 20 9.02 -15.96 17.81
C THR A 20 9.19 -15.00 16.63
N PHE A 21 10.04 -15.33 15.64
CA PHE A 21 10.24 -14.47 14.47
C PHE A 21 9.11 -14.58 13.42
N VAL A 22 8.21 -15.56 13.56
CA VAL A 22 7.19 -15.88 12.53
C VAL A 22 5.85 -15.16 12.75
N THR A 23 5.58 -14.54 13.91
CA THR A 23 4.18 -14.27 14.30
C THR A 23 3.69 -12.82 14.24
N THR A 24 4.34 -11.89 13.56
CA THR A 24 3.74 -10.55 13.35
C THR A 24 3.84 -10.09 11.92
N PHE A 25 3.10 -10.75 11.03
CA PHE A 25 2.64 -10.09 9.81
C PHE A 25 1.40 -9.30 10.19
N ALA A 26 1.50 -7.97 10.29
CA ALA A 26 0.32 -7.14 10.29
C ALA A 26 -0.49 -7.49 9.02
N SER A 27 -1.74 -7.89 9.20
CA SER A 27 -2.63 -8.13 8.06
C SER A 27 -3.03 -6.76 7.53
N ALA A 28 -2.78 -6.51 6.24
CA ALA A 28 -3.34 -5.37 5.54
C ALA A 28 -4.86 -5.32 5.77
N ALA A 29 -5.35 -4.20 6.27
CA ALA A 29 -6.77 -3.93 6.46
C ALA A 29 -7.20 -2.68 5.68
N THR A 30 -8.50 -2.58 5.41
CA THR A 30 -9.03 -1.35 4.81
C THR A 30 -9.03 -0.24 5.86
N VAL A 31 -8.40 0.89 5.54
CA VAL A 31 -8.42 2.09 6.38
C VAL A 31 -9.83 2.67 6.35
N SER A 32 -10.44 2.82 7.53
CA SER A 32 -11.74 3.48 7.68
C SER A 32 -11.81 4.17 9.05
N PRO A 33 -12.23 5.45 9.13
CA PRO A 33 -12.77 6.26 8.04
C PRO A 33 -11.66 6.95 7.23
N VAL A 34 -11.91 7.10 5.93
CA VAL A 34 -11.16 7.97 5.02
C VAL A 34 -12.13 8.97 4.41
N GLN A 35 -11.70 10.22 4.26
CA GLN A 35 -12.46 11.31 3.68
C GLN A 35 -11.65 11.93 2.54
N ILE A 36 -12.27 12.10 1.37
CA ILE A 36 -11.70 12.90 0.30
C ILE A 36 -12.01 14.36 0.61
N THR A 37 -10.98 15.17 0.87
CA THR A 37 -11.13 16.59 1.23
C THR A 37 -11.24 17.48 0.01
N SER A 38 -10.62 17.10 -1.10
CA SER A 38 -10.81 17.77 -2.39
C SER A 38 -10.41 16.88 -3.56
N MET A 39 -11.05 17.09 -4.70
CA MET A 39 -10.67 16.50 -5.98
C MET A 39 -10.62 17.60 -7.04
N SER A 40 -9.57 17.60 -7.85
CA SER A 40 -9.45 18.51 -9.00
C SER A 40 -8.91 17.77 -10.22
N VAL A 41 -9.28 18.28 -11.39
CA VAL A 41 -8.81 17.78 -12.68
C VAL A 41 -8.18 18.94 -13.44
N ALA A 42 -7.03 18.68 -14.05
CA ALA A 42 -6.34 19.62 -14.90
C ALA A 42 -5.97 18.97 -16.23
N ASP A 43 -5.80 19.79 -17.27
CA ASP A 43 -5.22 19.34 -18.55
C ASP A 43 -3.73 18.99 -18.40
N ASP A 44 -3.09 18.56 -19.50
CA ASP A 44 -1.67 18.21 -19.56
C ASP A 44 -0.71 19.38 -19.25
N THR A 45 -1.22 20.61 -19.21
CA THR A 45 -0.49 21.82 -18.80
C THR A 45 -0.69 22.19 -17.33
N TYR A 46 -1.42 21.37 -16.57
CA TYR A 46 -1.83 21.63 -15.18
C TYR A 46 -2.81 22.81 -15.03
N THR A 47 -3.51 23.18 -16.10
CA THR A 47 -4.58 24.18 -16.02
C THR A 47 -5.88 23.52 -15.57
N PRO A 48 -6.59 24.03 -14.54
CA PRO A 48 -7.85 23.45 -14.08
C PRO A 48 -8.91 23.42 -15.18
N VAL A 49 -9.58 22.27 -15.31
CA VAL A 49 -10.65 22.06 -16.30
C VAL A 49 -11.91 21.52 -15.64
N ASN A 50 -13.05 21.86 -16.22
CA ASN A 50 -14.37 21.36 -15.78
C ASN A 50 -14.90 20.24 -16.69
N GLU A 51 -14.20 19.92 -17.77
CA GLU A 51 -14.62 18.93 -18.77
C GLU A 51 -13.44 18.04 -19.19
N ILE A 52 -13.75 16.77 -19.43
CA ILE A 52 -12.82 15.73 -19.85
C ILE A 52 -13.24 15.25 -21.24
N THR A 53 -12.30 15.26 -22.19
CA THR A 53 -12.48 14.73 -23.55
C THR A 53 -11.71 13.42 -23.71
N THR A 54 -12.03 12.63 -24.74
CA THR A 54 -11.46 11.30 -24.94
C THR A 54 -10.02 11.30 -25.46
N ASP A 55 -9.59 12.42 -26.05
CA ASP A 55 -8.36 12.46 -26.86
C ASP A 55 -7.19 13.12 -26.13
N ASN A 56 -7.43 13.59 -24.90
CA ASN A 56 -6.47 14.33 -24.09
C ASN A 56 -6.03 13.56 -22.84
N LEU A 57 -4.83 13.90 -22.36
CA LEU A 57 -4.35 13.48 -21.05
C LEU A 57 -4.79 14.49 -19.99
N TYR A 58 -5.08 13.97 -18.80
CA TYR A 58 -5.52 14.78 -17.66
C TYR A 58 -4.78 14.36 -16.40
N HIS A 59 -4.57 15.35 -15.52
CA HIS A 59 -4.03 15.16 -14.19
C HIS A 59 -5.16 15.20 -13.17
N ILE A 60 -5.34 14.13 -12.41
CA ILE A 60 -6.31 14.06 -11.31
C ILE A 60 -5.54 14.22 -10.00
N THR A 61 -5.91 15.23 -9.21
CA THR A 61 -5.39 15.44 -7.86
C THR A 61 -6.48 15.10 -6.84
N ILE A 62 -6.15 14.25 -5.86
CA ILE A 62 -7.06 13.84 -4.80
C ILE A 62 -6.37 14.10 -3.47
N ASN A 63 -6.91 15.02 -2.70
CA ASN A 63 -6.51 15.21 -1.30
C ASN A 63 -7.46 14.39 -0.43
N TRP A 64 -6.89 13.69 0.53
CA TRP A 64 -7.62 12.82 1.43
C TRP A 64 -7.03 12.91 2.84
N GLU A 65 -7.88 12.64 3.83
CA GLU A 65 -7.51 12.54 5.22
C GLU A 65 -8.09 11.25 5.80
N SER A 66 -7.37 10.62 6.72
CA SER A 66 -7.92 9.55 7.54
C SER A 66 -8.07 10.02 8.97
N THR A 67 -9.23 9.73 9.57
CA THR A 67 -9.46 9.91 11.01
C THR A 67 -9.33 8.59 11.76
N ALA A 68 -8.83 7.54 11.10
CA ALA A 68 -8.53 6.27 11.75
C ALA A 68 -7.48 6.51 12.85
N SER A 69 -7.79 6.08 14.06
CA SER A 69 -6.89 6.20 15.22
C SER A 69 -5.62 5.37 15.06
N THR A 70 -5.65 4.37 14.19
CA THR A 70 -4.52 3.49 13.87
C THR A 70 -4.50 3.20 12.37
N VAL A 71 -3.39 3.52 11.71
CA VAL A 71 -3.05 3.10 10.34
C VAL A 71 -1.75 2.33 10.42
N ALA A 72 -1.76 1.09 9.94
CA ALA A 72 -0.59 0.23 9.91
C ALA A 72 0.03 0.18 8.51
N GLU A 73 1.31 -0.21 8.45
CA GLU A 73 1.98 -0.56 7.19
C GLU A 73 1.17 -1.66 6.48
N GLY A 74 0.93 -1.47 5.18
CA GLY A 74 0.14 -2.38 4.36
C GLY A 74 -1.37 -2.12 4.33
N ASP A 75 -1.90 -1.24 5.19
CA ASP A 75 -3.31 -0.84 5.09
C ASP A 75 -3.59 -0.06 3.81
N TYR A 76 -4.81 -0.16 3.30
CA TYR A 76 -5.21 0.44 2.02
C TYR A 76 -6.59 1.07 2.09
N PHE A 77 -6.91 1.95 1.14
CA PHE A 77 -8.27 2.38 0.86
C PHE A 77 -8.45 2.46 -0.65
N ASP A 78 -9.70 2.27 -1.09
CA ASP A 78 -10.02 2.23 -2.51
C ASP A 78 -10.54 3.59 -2.98
N ILE A 79 -10.15 3.98 -4.20
CA ILE A 79 -10.73 5.11 -4.93
C ILE A 79 -11.29 4.57 -6.23
N THR A 80 -12.59 4.74 -6.43
CA THR A 80 -13.27 4.37 -7.67
C THR A 80 -13.27 5.56 -8.62
N LEU A 81 -12.66 5.39 -9.80
CA LEU A 81 -12.76 6.35 -10.89
C LEU A 81 -13.92 6.00 -11.83
N PRO A 82 -14.49 6.97 -12.56
CA PRO A 82 -15.48 6.68 -13.61
C PRO A 82 -14.90 5.78 -14.71
N ASP A 83 -15.70 4.86 -15.26
CA ASP A 83 -15.28 3.86 -16.26
C ASP A 83 -14.60 4.44 -17.52
N LYS A 84 -14.90 5.71 -17.84
CA LYS A 84 -14.35 6.42 -19.00
C LYS A 84 -12.93 6.94 -18.78
N VAL A 85 -12.42 6.88 -17.55
CA VAL A 85 -11.06 7.31 -17.20
C VAL A 85 -10.17 6.09 -17.09
N GLN A 86 -9.06 6.10 -17.83
CA GLN A 86 -8.05 5.04 -17.77
C GLN A 86 -6.70 5.65 -17.44
N PHE A 87 -5.94 4.97 -16.58
CA PHE A 87 -4.54 5.33 -16.36
C PHE A 87 -3.73 5.03 -17.62
N THR A 88 -3.08 6.05 -18.18
CA THR A 88 -2.21 5.84 -19.32
C THR A 88 -0.90 5.22 -18.87
N ALA A 89 -0.44 4.21 -19.61
CA ALA A 89 0.78 3.47 -19.28
C ALA A 89 2.07 4.22 -19.67
N LEU A 90 2.01 5.53 -19.97
CA LEU A 90 3.15 6.31 -20.48
C LEU A 90 4.26 6.42 -19.43
N ALA A 91 5.19 5.48 -19.55
CA ALA A 91 6.55 5.45 -19.03
C ALA A 91 6.73 5.88 -17.56
N VAL A 92 6.69 4.87 -16.70
CA VAL A 92 7.58 4.77 -15.54
C VAL A 92 9.02 5.05 -16.00
N ARG A 93 9.49 6.29 -15.86
CA ARG A 93 10.89 6.68 -16.10
C ARG A 93 11.52 7.20 -14.82
N SER A 94 11.64 6.29 -13.85
CA SER A 94 12.72 6.18 -12.84
C SER A 94 12.41 5.18 -11.73
N LEU A 95 11.30 4.41 -11.79
CA LEU A 95 11.03 3.37 -10.80
C LEU A 95 11.42 2.00 -11.35
N ARG A 96 12.28 1.30 -10.59
CA ARG A 96 12.90 0.00 -10.88
C ARG A 96 11.94 -1.03 -11.52
N PRO A 97 12.46 -1.96 -12.34
CA PRO A 97 11.65 -3.01 -12.94
C PRO A 97 11.00 -3.89 -11.86
N ARG A 98 9.69 -4.05 -11.99
CA ARG A 98 8.77 -4.87 -11.20
C ARG A 98 9.36 -6.21 -10.73
N ARG A 99 9.18 -6.55 -9.46
CA ARG A 99 8.45 -7.78 -9.06
C ARG A 99 7.72 -7.53 -7.75
N HIS A 100 6.43 -7.88 -7.73
CA HIS A 100 5.52 -7.89 -6.59
C HIS A 100 5.37 -6.58 -5.83
N GLN A 101 4.39 -5.75 -6.23
CA GLN A 101 3.80 -4.81 -5.28
C GLN A 101 2.97 -5.59 -4.26
N ARG A 102 3.66 -6.02 -3.20
CA ARG A 102 3.09 -6.15 -1.86
C ARG A 102 3.57 -4.90 -1.14
N TRP A 103 2.66 -3.99 -0.84
CA TRP A 103 2.91 -2.94 0.13
C TRP A 103 3.16 -3.68 1.46
N ARG A 104 4.44 -3.80 1.81
CA ARG A 104 4.82 -3.92 3.22
C ARG A 104 4.75 -2.51 3.73
#